data_AF-A0A960T0P8-F1
#
_entry.id   AF-A0A960T0P8-F1
#
_cell.length_a   1.000
_cell.length_b   1.000
_cell.length_c   1.000
_cell.angle_alpha   90.00
_cell.angle_beta   90.00
_cell.angle_gamma   90.00
#
_symmetry.space_group_name_H-M   'P 1'
#
loop_
_entity.id
_entity.type
_entity.pdbx_description
1 polymer ?
#
loop_
_entity_poly.entity_id
_entity_poly.type
_entity_poly.pdbx_seq_one_letter_code
_entity_poly.pdbx_strand_id
1 'polypeptide(L)'
;WFSTPQYGYVWQPVVVRDVSWRPYTRGRWVCTDHGWTWVSDEPFGWATYHYGRWALVAGRGWVWIPGSEWAPAWVCWRYGSSHIGWAPLPPESLAYRHWAWDANIEATLGIGSSWFCFVETRNFCEPVRRHCLPYSRHRDFWNHTRNVTRFQHVRGRTICGGPSYGDVSRQTARPIPFYRLETDRDGRIVDRHPRVSQGKLRMHAPNVDVAWNAGLRPKNLRGTWSDVAIQRDRQPEADVRKRFEETRVKDRQRAEQTIQWLGGPEKFPAKRREELTANREKRNPERQTSGRETQRRETPPVAATERRRTTGPSEETKKPTRVETPRKKDESETRKERNVSSNDRDTRKPQLPPGMVESRQESRGPTRPVAPRDPGQRKHTNGRRTEVAPDVFPTPRRPDPSGAANESKRRDQARQELEEKMKQSAARERDRQQRLDEARRQQAETARRETARRDQEVRQRELMQRAEEQRQRNDRVQREAEQNRRQQDADRREQAARQQAREESQRRQQDDMRRQQEQASRQREEQASRQREAEQQARRQQEESSRRQQEEASRRQQEESSRRQQAEERQRQEQRRDEQRREEQRRDEQNRNRRNR
;
A
#
# COMPACT_ATOMS: atom_id res chain seq x y z
N TRP A 1 -2.43 14.22 9.63
CA TRP A 1 -3.12 13.90 8.37
C TRP A 1 -3.31 15.18 7.58
N PHE A 2 -3.41 15.08 6.25
CA PHE A 2 -3.75 16.18 5.35
C PHE A 2 -4.86 15.74 4.41
N SER A 3 -5.63 16.68 3.89
CA SER A 3 -6.59 16.43 2.80
C SER A 3 -5.98 16.84 1.46
N THR A 4 -6.26 16.09 0.39
CA THR A 4 -5.84 16.39 -0.98
C THR A 4 -6.99 16.09 -1.94
N PRO A 5 -7.20 16.86 -3.04
CA PRO A 5 -8.22 16.53 -4.04
C PRO A 5 -7.98 15.16 -4.69
N GLN A 6 -6.73 14.89 -5.10
CA GLN A 6 -6.35 13.72 -5.89
C GLN A 6 -6.35 12.39 -5.11
N TYR A 7 -5.87 12.38 -3.87
CA TYR A 7 -5.70 11.15 -3.08
C TYR A 7 -6.66 11.06 -1.89
N GLY A 8 -7.35 12.15 -1.52
CA GLY A 8 -8.17 12.23 -0.32
C GLY A 8 -7.30 12.44 0.92
N TYR A 9 -7.61 11.72 2.01
CA TYR A 9 -6.85 11.82 3.26
C TYR A 9 -5.51 11.08 3.19
N VAL A 10 -4.42 11.84 3.24
CA VAL A 10 -3.04 11.32 3.26
C VAL A 10 -2.39 11.50 4.63
N TRP A 11 -1.46 10.61 4.97
CA TRP A 11 -0.69 10.69 6.20
C TRP A 11 0.79 10.92 5.90
N GLN A 12 1.44 11.76 6.70
CA GLN A 12 2.86 12.03 6.60
C GLN A 12 3.49 11.76 7.98
N PRO A 13 4.54 10.92 8.06
CA PRO A 13 5.22 10.67 9.32
C PRO A 13 6.11 11.85 9.71
N VAL A 14 6.33 12.07 11.01
CA VAL A 14 7.24 13.13 11.50
C VAL A 14 8.69 12.85 11.08
N VAL A 15 9.06 11.59 10.85
CA VAL A 15 10.41 11.18 10.42
C VAL A 15 10.79 11.70 9.03
N VAL A 16 9.85 12.17 8.20
CA VAL A 16 10.17 12.77 6.89
C VAL A 16 11.04 14.05 6.99
N ARG A 17 11.21 14.59 8.21
CA ARG A 17 12.18 15.65 8.53
C ARG A 17 13.65 15.20 8.42
N ASP A 18 13.91 13.89 8.50
CA ASP A 18 15.19 13.29 8.16
C ASP A 18 15.23 13.14 6.63
N VAL A 19 16.03 13.98 5.96
CA VAL A 19 16.14 14.00 4.49
C VAL A 19 16.75 12.72 3.90
N SER A 20 17.38 11.88 4.73
CA SER A 20 17.86 10.55 4.34
C SER A 20 16.76 9.48 4.40
N TRP A 21 15.66 9.74 5.14
CA TRP A 21 14.61 8.77 5.34
C TRP A 21 13.74 8.54 4.10
N ARG A 22 13.48 7.26 3.82
CA ARG A 22 12.57 6.81 2.78
C ARG A 22 11.72 5.64 3.31
N PRO A 23 10.52 5.41 2.76
CA PRO A 23 9.79 4.17 2.96
C PRO A 23 10.70 2.95 2.78
N TYR A 24 10.56 1.94 3.65
CA TYR A 24 11.37 0.71 3.62
C TYR A 24 12.90 0.93 3.83
N THR A 25 13.29 1.86 4.72
CA THR A 25 14.71 2.03 5.14
C THR A 25 14.99 1.69 6.60
N ARG A 26 14.03 1.89 7.51
CA ARG A 26 14.18 1.63 8.95
C ARG A 26 13.53 0.28 9.32
N GLY A 27 14.31 -0.78 9.15
CA GLY A 27 13.89 -2.17 9.28
C GLY A 27 14.87 -3.11 8.58
N ARG A 28 14.39 -4.31 8.23
CA ARG A 28 15.12 -5.31 7.44
C ARG A 28 14.18 -6.16 6.58
N TRP A 29 14.74 -6.74 5.53
CA TRP A 29 14.06 -7.77 4.72
C TRP A 29 14.25 -9.15 5.35
N VAL A 30 13.17 -9.95 5.36
CA VAL A 30 13.21 -11.36 5.75
C VAL A 30 12.45 -12.21 4.74
N CYS A 31 12.86 -13.46 4.53
CA CYS A 31 12.18 -14.37 3.61
C CYS A 31 11.09 -15.17 4.33
N THR A 32 9.94 -15.36 3.68
CA THR A 32 8.81 -16.13 4.23
C THR A 32 8.14 -17.02 3.18
N ASP A 33 7.17 -17.84 3.61
CA ASP A 33 6.24 -18.56 2.72
C ASP A 33 5.26 -17.64 1.95
N HIS A 34 5.32 -16.32 2.18
CA HIS A 34 4.72 -15.29 1.34
C HIS A 34 5.78 -14.45 0.57
N GLY A 35 7.05 -14.87 0.57
CA GLY A 35 8.16 -14.18 -0.08
C GLY A 35 8.81 -13.09 0.78
N TRP A 36 9.39 -12.06 0.15
CA TRP A 36 10.13 -11.02 0.85
C TRP A 36 9.19 -10.12 1.65
N THR A 37 9.40 -10.13 2.96
CA THR A 37 8.55 -9.44 3.94
C THR A 37 9.35 -8.32 4.59
N TRP A 38 8.75 -7.13 4.73
CA TRP A 38 9.37 -6.03 5.44
C TRP A 38 9.13 -6.15 6.94
N VAL A 39 10.21 -6.22 7.72
CA VAL A 39 10.18 -6.11 9.19
C VAL A 39 10.64 -4.71 9.56
N SER A 40 9.66 -3.84 9.84
CA SER A 40 9.90 -2.44 10.20
C SER A 40 10.27 -2.27 11.68
N ASP A 41 11.21 -1.37 11.95
CA ASP A 41 11.54 -0.89 13.30
C ASP A 41 10.65 0.31 13.72
N GLU A 42 9.70 0.73 12.87
CA GLU A 42 8.91 1.95 13.05
C GLU A 42 7.48 1.65 13.55
N PRO A 43 6.95 2.37 14.56
CA PRO A 43 5.70 2.01 15.23
C PRO A 43 4.43 2.17 14.37
N PHE A 44 4.55 2.84 13.22
CA PHE A 44 3.50 2.96 12.21
C PHE A 44 3.61 1.91 11.08
N GLY A 45 4.74 1.19 11.01
CA GLY A 45 5.10 0.33 9.87
C GLY A 45 4.12 -0.81 9.61
N TRP A 46 3.55 -1.41 10.68
CA TRP A 46 2.53 -2.46 10.61
C TRP A 46 1.32 -2.06 9.74
N ALA A 47 1.00 -0.76 9.69
CA ALA A 47 -0.04 -0.21 8.82
C ALA A 47 0.53 0.21 7.47
N THR A 48 1.56 1.07 7.48
CA THR A 48 1.92 1.82 6.28
C THR A 48 2.65 1.00 5.21
N TYR A 49 3.42 -0.01 5.62
CA TYR A 49 4.17 -0.86 4.69
C TYR A 49 3.36 -2.04 4.16
N HIS A 50 2.18 -2.29 4.74
CA HIS A 50 1.40 -3.49 4.43
C HIS A 50 0.01 -3.21 3.84
N TYR A 51 -0.64 -2.07 4.11
CA TYR A 51 -2.02 -1.81 3.63
C TYR A 51 -2.16 -0.77 2.52
N GLY A 52 -1.21 0.17 2.41
CA GLY A 52 -1.34 1.34 1.54
C GLY A 52 -0.19 1.48 0.55
N ARG A 53 -0.01 2.69 0.05
CA ARG A 53 1.03 3.07 -0.94
C ARG A 53 1.72 4.35 -0.53
N TRP A 54 2.87 4.63 -1.13
CA TRP A 54 3.61 5.87 -0.86
C TRP A 54 3.77 6.69 -2.13
N ALA A 55 3.74 8.02 -1.99
CA ALA A 55 4.07 8.96 -3.05
C ALA A 55 5.09 9.97 -2.55
N LEU A 56 6.05 10.33 -3.41
CA LEU A 56 7.02 11.39 -3.14
C LEU A 56 6.45 12.73 -3.63
N VAL A 57 6.02 13.60 -2.72
CA VAL A 57 5.46 14.90 -3.07
C VAL A 57 6.57 15.94 -3.14
N ALA A 58 6.66 16.67 -4.26
CA ALA A 58 7.67 17.70 -4.46
C ALA A 58 7.61 18.75 -3.34
N GLY A 59 8.77 19.14 -2.80
CA GLY A 59 8.89 20.11 -1.70
C GLY A 59 8.32 19.67 -0.34
N ARG A 60 7.65 18.50 -0.25
CA ARG A 60 7.02 18.01 1.00
C ARG A 60 7.55 16.65 1.46
N GLY A 61 8.17 15.87 0.58
CA GLY A 61 8.68 14.53 0.88
C GLY A 61 7.61 13.44 0.78
N TRP A 62 7.93 12.26 1.30
CA TRP A 62 7.09 11.08 1.23
C TRP A 62 5.79 11.20 2.04
N VAL A 63 4.67 10.78 1.44
CA VAL A 63 3.36 10.63 2.10
C VAL A 63 2.74 9.28 1.82
N TRP A 64 1.95 8.79 2.78
CA TRP A 64 1.23 7.53 2.72
C TRP A 64 -0.24 7.73 2.34
N ILE A 65 -0.69 6.94 1.37
CA ILE A 65 -2.08 6.87 0.90
C ILE A 65 -2.66 5.56 1.46
N PRO A 66 -3.75 5.62 2.27
CA PRO A 66 -4.37 4.42 2.83
C PRO A 66 -4.96 3.49 1.76
N GLY A 67 -4.85 2.19 2.00
CA GLY A 67 -5.62 1.13 1.34
C GLY A 67 -6.07 0.10 2.38
N SER A 68 -6.65 -1.02 1.94
CA SER A 68 -7.17 -2.08 2.83
C SER A 68 -6.64 -3.50 2.54
N GLU A 69 -5.84 -3.69 1.49
CA GLU A 69 -5.26 -4.99 1.16
C GLU A 69 -3.90 -5.19 1.86
N TRP A 70 -3.81 -6.16 2.78
CA TRP A 70 -2.56 -6.52 3.45
C TRP A 70 -1.64 -7.34 2.54
N ALA A 71 -0.37 -6.96 2.44
CA ALA A 71 0.69 -7.77 1.83
C ALA A 71 2.03 -7.69 2.63
N PRO A 72 2.94 -8.67 2.45
CA PRO A 72 4.26 -8.68 3.07
C PRO A 72 5.10 -7.40 2.84
N ALA A 73 4.99 -6.81 1.66
CA ALA A 73 5.46 -5.47 1.31
C ALA A 73 4.83 -5.01 -0.02
N TRP A 74 4.65 -3.71 -0.19
CA TRP A 74 4.24 -3.10 -1.45
C TRP A 74 5.40 -2.33 -2.07
N VAL A 75 6.33 -3.08 -2.71
CA VAL A 75 7.51 -2.54 -3.40
C VAL A 75 7.70 -3.10 -4.81
N CYS A 76 8.27 -2.29 -5.69
CA CYS A 76 8.89 -2.71 -6.94
C CYS A 76 10.35 -3.13 -6.67
N TRP A 77 10.85 -4.17 -7.34
CA TRP A 77 12.16 -4.77 -7.12
C TRP A 77 13.09 -4.63 -8.33
N ARG A 78 14.35 -4.26 -8.06
CA ARG A 78 15.46 -4.37 -9.01
C ARG A 78 16.61 -5.19 -8.41
N TYR A 79 17.31 -5.92 -9.27
CA TYR A 79 18.39 -6.82 -8.86
C TYR A 79 19.52 -6.83 -9.90
N GLY A 80 20.76 -6.93 -9.41
CA GLY A 80 21.97 -7.11 -10.19
C GLY A 80 22.96 -8.00 -9.45
N SER A 81 24.13 -8.24 -10.03
CA SER A 81 25.16 -9.14 -9.49
C SER A 81 25.81 -8.67 -8.17
N SER A 82 25.61 -7.42 -7.79
CA SER A 82 26.25 -6.79 -6.61
C SER A 82 25.27 -6.00 -5.72
N HIS A 83 24.09 -5.65 -6.24
CA HIS A 83 23.17 -4.70 -5.63
C HIS A 83 21.71 -5.14 -5.74
N ILE A 84 20.95 -4.88 -4.69
CA ILE A 84 19.49 -5.04 -4.66
C ILE A 84 18.86 -3.66 -4.44
N GLY A 85 17.86 -3.33 -5.25
CA GLY A 85 17.08 -2.11 -5.15
C GLY A 85 15.60 -2.39 -4.92
N TRP A 86 14.93 -1.52 -4.18
CA TRP A 86 13.47 -1.48 -4.12
C TRP A 86 12.94 -0.06 -4.07
N ALA A 87 11.75 0.15 -4.63
CA ALA A 87 10.99 1.41 -4.53
C ALA A 87 9.58 1.09 -4.02
N PRO A 88 8.96 1.94 -3.18
CA PRO A 88 7.57 1.73 -2.78
C PRO A 88 6.64 1.83 -4.00
N LEU A 89 5.60 1.00 -4.04
CA LEU A 89 4.59 1.13 -5.11
C LEU A 89 3.78 2.43 -4.94
N PRO A 90 3.50 3.17 -6.03
CA PRO A 90 2.76 4.41 -6.01
C PRO A 90 1.25 4.19 -5.84
N PRO A 91 0.48 5.25 -5.49
CA PRO A 91 -0.94 5.13 -5.16
C PRO A 91 -1.82 4.55 -6.26
N GLU A 92 -1.46 4.78 -7.53
CA GLU A 92 -2.27 4.34 -8.66
C GLU A 92 -2.42 2.80 -8.72
N SER A 93 -1.46 2.06 -8.15
CA SER A 93 -1.55 0.60 -7.99
C SER A 93 -2.67 0.11 -7.06
N LEU A 94 -3.32 1.00 -6.29
CA LEU A 94 -4.53 0.67 -5.52
C LEU A 94 -5.75 0.39 -6.42
N ALA A 95 -5.72 0.74 -7.70
CA ALA A 95 -6.77 0.40 -8.67
C ALA A 95 -6.72 -1.07 -9.14
N TYR A 96 -5.66 -1.79 -8.74
CA TYR A 96 -5.28 -3.13 -9.16
C TYR A 96 -5.12 -4.04 -7.93
N ARG A 97 -6.08 -3.94 -7.01
CA ARG A 97 -6.20 -4.86 -5.88
C ARG A 97 -6.33 -6.30 -6.37
N HIS A 98 -5.66 -7.22 -5.69
CA HIS A 98 -5.62 -8.65 -6.05
C HIS A 98 -5.06 -8.98 -7.46
N TRP A 99 -4.38 -8.03 -8.10
CA TRP A 99 -3.78 -8.19 -9.44
C TRP A 99 -2.33 -8.71 -9.36
N ALA A 100 -2.01 -9.68 -10.22
CA ALA A 100 -0.63 -10.19 -10.35
C ALA A 100 0.20 -9.24 -11.22
N TRP A 101 1.36 -8.82 -10.71
CA TRP A 101 2.27 -7.89 -11.39
C TRP A 101 3.60 -8.58 -11.72
N ASP A 102 4.17 -8.21 -12.87
CA ASP A 102 5.46 -8.70 -13.36
C ASP A 102 6.53 -7.57 -13.35
N ALA A 103 7.58 -7.73 -14.14
CA ALA A 103 8.68 -6.77 -14.25
C ALA A 103 8.33 -5.45 -14.94
N ASN A 104 7.20 -5.37 -15.66
CA ASN A 104 6.79 -4.17 -16.41
C ASN A 104 6.18 -3.08 -15.52
N ILE A 105 5.76 -3.43 -14.30
CA ILE A 105 5.13 -2.54 -13.31
C ILE A 105 5.85 -1.19 -13.12
N GLU A 106 7.18 -1.18 -13.22
CA GLU A 106 7.99 0.03 -13.05
C GLU A 106 7.75 1.07 -14.16
N ALA A 107 7.64 0.60 -15.41
CA ALA A 107 7.35 1.44 -16.56
C ALA A 107 5.89 1.90 -16.57
N THR A 108 4.95 0.99 -16.28
CA THR A 108 3.50 1.22 -16.25
C THR A 108 3.07 2.18 -15.16
N LEU A 109 3.71 2.13 -13.99
CA LEU A 109 3.43 3.02 -12.85
C LEU A 109 4.33 4.27 -12.78
N GLY A 110 5.29 4.43 -13.71
CA GLY A 110 6.18 5.58 -13.77
C GLY A 110 7.16 5.69 -12.58
N ILE A 111 7.64 4.55 -12.06
CA ILE A 111 8.52 4.51 -10.87
C ILE A 111 9.95 4.89 -11.28
N GLY A 112 10.31 6.15 -11.01
CA GLY A 112 11.61 6.72 -11.36
C GLY A 112 12.78 6.20 -10.50
N SER A 113 14.00 6.37 -11.02
CA SER A 113 15.25 6.02 -10.31
C SER A 113 15.38 6.73 -8.96
N SER A 114 14.80 7.94 -8.87
CA SER A 114 14.75 8.80 -7.69
C SER A 114 14.00 8.18 -6.49
N TRP A 115 13.13 7.18 -6.72
CA TRP A 115 12.28 6.55 -5.69
C TRP A 115 12.94 5.36 -4.99
N PHE A 116 14.00 4.81 -5.56
CA PHE A 116 14.61 3.58 -5.07
C PHE A 116 15.40 3.79 -3.77
N CYS A 117 15.64 2.68 -3.09
CA CYS A 117 16.67 2.47 -2.08
C CYS A 117 17.52 1.29 -2.56
N PHE A 118 18.85 1.41 -2.50
CA PHE A 118 19.76 0.33 -2.87
C PHE A 118 20.66 -0.08 -1.70
N VAL A 119 21.02 -1.37 -1.65
CA VAL A 119 22.02 -1.96 -0.75
C VAL A 119 22.88 -2.96 -1.53
N GLU A 120 24.09 -3.24 -1.05
CA GLU A 120 24.88 -4.38 -1.54
C GLU A 120 24.17 -5.71 -1.21
N THR A 121 24.19 -6.68 -2.13
CA THR A 121 23.48 -7.97 -1.94
C THR A 121 23.85 -8.67 -0.63
N ARG A 122 25.13 -8.64 -0.24
CA ARG A 122 25.64 -9.24 1.00
C ARG A 122 25.01 -8.71 2.29
N ASN A 123 24.45 -7.50 2.26
CA ASN A 123 23.86 -6.82 3.42
C ASN A 123 22.31 -6.80 3.39
N PHE A 124 21.67 -7.44 2.40
CA PHE A 124 20.24 -7.25 2.12
C PHE A 124 19.28 -7.57 3.27
N CYS A 125 19.61 -8.56 4.11
CA CYS A 125 18.80 -8.97 5.26
C CYS A 125 19.26 -8.37 6.61
N GLU A 126 20.34 -7.60 6.61
CA GLU A 126 20.83 -6.86 7.79
C GLU A 126 20.03 -5.54 7.98
N PRO A 127 20.18 -4.82 9.10
CA PRO A 127 19.44 -3.58 9.36
C PRO A 127 19.70 -2.48 8.32
N VAL A 128 18.77 -2.34 7.38
CA VAL A 128 18.91 -1.65 6.09
C VAL A 128 19.46 -0.24 6.20
N ARG A 129 19.01 0.55 7.19
CA ARG A 129 19.45 1.94 7.45
C ARG A 129 20.99 2.10 7.49
N ARG A 130 21.73 1.07 7.92
CA ARG A 130 23.20 1.10 8.01
C ARG A 130 23.91 0.80 6.69
N HIS A 131 23.20 0.26 5.71
CA HIS A 131 23.73 -0.24 4.44
C HIS A 131 23.08 0.42 3.20
N CYS A 132 22.16 1.36 3.39
CA CYS A 132 21.60 2.19 2.32
C CYS A 132 22.70 2.96 1.59
N LEU A 133 22.80 2.76 0.28
CA LEU A 133 23.82 3.40 -0.56
C LEU A 133 23.48 4.87 -0.84
N PRO A 134 24.48 5.75 -1.09
CA PRO A 134 24.27 7.17 -1.30
C PRO A 134 23.30 7.49 -2.45
N TYR A 135 22.37 8.41 -2.21
CA TYR A 135 21.33 8.79 -3.18
C TYR A 135 21.89 9.28 -4.53
N SER A 136 23.03 9.97 -4.51
CA SER A 136 23.74 10.44 -5.71
C SER A 136 24.05 9.34 -6.73
N ARG A 137 24.19 8.09 -6.28
CA ARG A 137 24.48 6.93 -7.14
C ARG A 137 23.28 6.04 -7.42
N HIS A 138 22.08 6.39 -6.96
CA HIS A 138 20.88 5.56 -7.21
C HIS A 138 20.56 5.42 -8.70
N ARG A 139 20.88 6.43 -9.53
CA ARG A 139 20.77 6.33 -10.99
C ARG A 139 21.77 5.33 -11.59
N ASP A 140 23.00 5.28 -11.08
CA ASP A 140 24.00 4.28 -11.49
C ASP A 140 23.50 2.87 -11.18
N PHE A 141 23.08 2.62 -9.94
CA PHE A 141 22.60 1.31 -9.50
C PHE A 141 21.31 0.92 -10.23
N TRP A 142 20.44 1.88 -10.53
CA TRP A 142 19.25 1.65 -11.35
C TRP A 142 19.63 1.22 -12.77
N ASN A 143 20.56 1.91 -13.45
CA ASN A 143 21.06 1.53 -14.77
C ASN A 143 21.69 0.12 -14.80
N HIS A 144 22.43 -0.26 -13.75
CA HIS A 144 23.16 -1.54 -13.67
C HIS A 144 22.38 -2.68 -12.97
N THR A 145 21.07 -2.51 -12.77
CA THR A 145 20.16 -3.55 -12.26
C THR A 145 19.00 -3.75 -13.21
N ARG A 146 18.38 -4.94 -13.20
CA ARG A 146 17.14 -5.23 -13.94
C ARG A 146 15.96 -5.36 -13.00
N ASN A 147 14.75 -5.06 -13.48
CA ASN A 147 13.54 -5.30 -12.71
C ASN A 147 13.32 -6.81 -12.51
N VAL A 148 12.97 -7.21 -11.29
CA VAL A 148 12.64 -8.61 -10.92
C VAL A 148 11.35 -8.70 -10.10
N THR A 149 10.46 -7.71 -10.24
CA THR A 149 9.20 -7.64 -9.50
C THR A 149 8.29 -8.79 -9.92
N ARG A 150 7.68 -9.45 -8.93
CA ARG A 150 6.69 -10.50 -9.15
C ARG A 150 5.70 -10.53 -7.99
N PHE A 151 4.50 -10.01 -8.19
CA PHE A 151 3.37 -10.19 -7.26
C PHE A 151 2.48 -11.31 -7.77
N GLN A 152 2.08 -12.21 -6.88
CA GLN A 152 1.13 -13.27 -7.19
C GLN A 152 0.05 -13.35 -6.12
N HIS A 153 -1.19 -13.56 -6.52
CA HIS A 153 -2.32 -13.75 -5.61
C HIS A 153 -2.81 -15.19 -5.68
N VAL A 154 -2.55 -15.95 -4.63
CA VAL A 154 -2.80 -17.40 -4.57
C VAL A 154 -3.70 -17.69 -3.38
N ARG A 155 -4.90 -18.23 -3.61
CA ARG A 155 -5.85 -18.65 -2.56
C ARG A 155 -6.09 -17.57 -1.48
N GLY A 156 -6.29 -16.31 -1.88
CA GLY A 156 -6.54 -15.18 -0.97
C GLY A 156 -5.29 -14.68 -0.21
N ARG A 157 -4.09 -14.98 -0.72
CA ARG A 157 -2.80 -14.54 -0.18
C ARG A 157 -1.99 -13.82 -1.25
N THR A 158 -1.48 -12.64 -0.92
CA THR A 158 -0.46 -11.95 -1.72
C THR A 158 0.92 -12.54 -1.40
N ILE A 159 1.63 -12.94 -2.45
CA ILE A 159 3.03 -13.38 -2.41
C ILE A 159 3.87 -12.26 -3.03
N CYS A 160 4.83 -11.76 -2.26
CA CYS A 160 5.77 -10.72 -2.66
C CYS A 160 7.07 -11.39 -3.11
N GLY A 161 7.22 -11.63 -4.42
CA GLY A 161 8.46 -12.08 -5.03
C GLY A 161 9.55 -11.00 -5.01
N GLY A 162 10.43 -11.00 -6.00
CA GLY A 162 11.61 -10.13 -6.05
C GLY A 162 12.87 -10.94 -6.37
N PRO A 163 14.04 -10.61 -5.80
CA PRO A 163 15.27 -11.35 -6.05
C PRO A 163 15.16 -12.81 -5.57
N SER A 164 15.77 -13.74 -6.30
CA SER A 164 15.77 -15.17 -5.94
C SER A 164 16.43 -15.41 -4.60
N TYR A 165 15.71 -16.05 -3.66
CA TYR A 165 16.24 -16.39 -2.33
C TYR A 165 17.58 -17.14 -2.42
N GLY A 166 17.69 -18.10 -3.34
CA GLY A 166 18.93 -18.85 -3.54
C GLY A 166 20.08 -17.97 -4.03
N ASP A 167 19.81 -16.95 -4.85
CA ASP A 167 20.87 -16.10 -5.41
C ASP A 167 21.37 -15.09 -4.38
N VAL A 168 20.47 -14.53 -3.55
CA VAL A 168 20.84 -13.70 -2.40
C VAL A 168 21.58 -14.54 -1.36
N SER A 169 21.09 -15.74 -1.04
CA SER A 169 21.68 -16.62 -0.02
C SER A 169 23.07 -17.16 -0.39
N ARG A 170 23.48 -17.13 -1.66
CA ARG A 170 24.86 -17.44 -2.10
C ARG A 170 25.84 -16.25 -1.96
N GLN A 171 25.33 -15.05 -1.73
CA GLN A 171 26.11 -13.80 -1.63
C GLN A 171 26.11 -13.19 -0.22
N THR A 172 25.19 -13.59 0.65
CA THR A 172 25.17 -13.21 2.07
C THR A 172 26.10 -14.12 2.88
N ALA A 173 26.95 -13.55 3.72
CA ALA A 173 27.91 -14.30 4.55
C ALA A 173 27.27 -15.12 5.70
N ARG A 174 25.94 -15.06 5.84
CA ARG A 174 25.14 -15.80 6.83
C ARG A 174 23.96 -16.47 6.10
N PRO A 175 23.56 -17.70 6.48
CA PRO A 175 22.32 -18.30 5.99
C PRO A 175 21.13 -17.40 6.31
N ILE A 176 20.33 -17.06 5.30
CA ILE A 176 19.15 -16.20 5.46
C ILE A 176 18.06 -17.01 6.17
N PRO A 177 17.50 -16.54 7.31
CA PRO A 177 16.39 -17.24 7.93
C PRO A 177 15.12 -17.20 7.07
N PHE A 178 14.49 -18.36 6.89
CA PHE A 178 13.18 -18.51 6.26
C PHE A 178 12.11 -18.72 7.35
N TYR A 179 11.00 -17.99 7.27
CA TYR A 179 9.94 -18.05 8.28
C TYR A 179 8.57 -18.42 7.71
N ARG A 180 7.74 -19.13 8.47
CA ARG A 180 6.30 -19.16 8.22
C ARG A 180 5.66 -17.85 8.69
N LEU A 181 4.95 -17.16 7.81
CA LEU A 181 4.23 -15.94 8.14
C LEU A 181 2.91 -16.26 8.87
N GLU A 182 2.71 -15.67 10.04
CA GLU A 182 1.47 -15.74 10.80
C GLU A 182 0.88 -14.33 10.94
N THR A 183 -0.24 -14.07 10.25
CA THR A 183 -0.93 -12.77 10.25
C THR A 183 -2.07 -12.76 11.27
N ASP A 184 -1.95 -11.91 12.29
CA ASP A 184 -3.03 -11.65 13.25
C ASP A 184 -4.11 -10.78 12.60
N ARG A 185 -5.07 -11.44 11.94
CA ARG A 185 -6.22 -10.81 11.28
C ARG A 185 -7.35 -10.39 12.23
N ASP A 186 -7.33 -10.88 13.46
CA ASP A 186 -8.36 -10.61 14.46
C ASP A 186 -7.99 -9.41 15.36
N GLY A 187 -6.71 -9.03 15.39
CA GLY A 187 -6.18 -7.97 16.26
C GLY A 187 -5.94 -8.44 17.70
N ARG A 188 -5.66 -9.74 17.89
CA ARG A 188 -5.37 -10.36 19.20
C ARG A 188 -4.01 -9.92 19.76
N ILE A 189 -3.06 -9.53 18.90
CA ILE A 189 -1.75 -9.06 19.34
C ILE A 189 -1.83 -7.56 19.68
N VAL A 190 -1.69 -7.24 20.97
CA VAL A 190 -1.69 -5.85 21.48
C VAL A 190 -0.44 -5.09 21.03
N ASP A 191 0.72 -5.77 21.03
CA ASP A 191 1.98 -5.26 20.53
C ASP A 191 2.06 -5.38 19.00
N ARG A 192 2.10 -4.25 18.29
CA ARG A 192 2.06 -4.23 16.82
C ARG A 192 3.42 -4.43 16.15
N HIS A 193 4.50 -4.58 16.91
CA HIS A 193 5.82 -4.86 16.36
C HIS A 193 5.91 -6.31 15.86
N PRO A 194 6.59 -6.58 14.73
CA PRO A 194 6.77 -7.96 14.25
C PRO A 194 7.57 -8.81 15.25
N ARG A 195 7.11 -10.04 15.52
CA ARG A 195 7.75 -10.96 16.48
C ARG A 195 8.16 -12.27 15.82
N VAL A 196 9.47 -12.56 15.82
CA VAL A 196 10.04 -13.83 15.36
C VAL A 196 10.06 -14.83 16.53
N SER A 197 9.64 -16.08 16.29
CA SER A 197 9.64 -17.16 17.28
C SER A 197 9.56 -18.52 16.59
N GLN A 198 10.43 -19.47 16.92
CA GLN A 198 10.33 -20.88 16.48
C GLN A 198 10.10 -21.05 14.96
N GLY A 199 10.87 -20.36 14.12
CA GLY A 199 10.73 -20.43 12.66
C GLY A 199 9.47 -19.74 12.09
N LYS A 200 8.75 -18.96 12.91
CA LYS A 200 7.56 -18.18 12.53
C LYS A 200 7.82 -16.68 12.67
N LEU A 201 7.22 -15.90 11.77
CA LEU A 201 7.14 -14.44 11.83
C LEU A 201 5.68 -14.05 12.10
N ARG A 202 5.38 -13.58 13.31
CA ARG A 202 4.06 -13.06 13.67
C ARG A 202 3.98 -11.56 13.40
N MET A 203 2.93 -11.15 12.69
CA MET A 203 2.68 -9.75 12.32
C MET A 203 1.24 -9.35 12.64
N HIS A 204 1.05 -8.17 13.23
CA HIS A 204 -0.28 -7.59 13.43
C HIS A 204 -0.85 -7.11 12.09
N ALA A 205 -1.95 -7.74 11.66
CA ALA A 205 -2.48 -7.62 10.31
C ALA A 205 -4.02 -7.67 10.31
N PRO A 206 -4.71 -6.83 11.11
CA PRO A 206 -6.17 -6.89 11.28
C PRO A 206 -6.92 -6.77 9.95
N ASN A 207 -8.04 -7.47 9.77
CA ASN A 207 -8.86 -7.22 8.59
C ASN A 207 -9.48 -5.81 8.66
N VAL A 208 -9.12 -4.97 7.69
CA VAL A 208 -9.66 -3.61 7.53
C VAL A 208 -10.40 -3.44 6.21
N ASP A 209 -10.70 -4.50 5.45
CA ASP A 209 -11.40 -4.39 4.17
C ASP A 209 -12.92 -4.27 4.37
N VAL A 210 -13.36 -3.06 4.70
CA VAL A 210 -14.75 -2.71 5.03
C VAL A 210 -15.24 -1.51 4.21
N ALA A 211 -16.50 -1.56 3.79
CA ALA A 211 -17.05 -0.68 2.75
C ALA A 211 -17.02 0.82 3.10
N TRP A 212 -17.18 1.18 4.38
CA TRP A 212 -17.17 2.59 4.84
C TRP A 212 -15.78 3.26 4.85
N ASN A 213 -14.69 2.55 4.56
CA ASN A 213 -13.32 3.05 4.79
C ASN A 213 -13.01 4.37 4.08
N ALA A 214 -13.47 4.55 2.83
CA ALA A 214 -13.17 5.77 2.07
C ALA A 214 -13.87 7.03 2.63
N GLY A 215 -14.94 6.86 3.42
CA GLY A 215 -15.63 7.93 4.14
C GLY A 215 -15.03 8.24 5.53
N LEU A 216 -14.02 7.50 5.99
CA LEU A 216 -13.41 7.73 7.31
C LEU A 216 -12.54 9.00 7.32
N ARG A 217 -13.08 10.09 7.89
CA ARG A 217 -12.32 11.31 8.19
C ARG A 217 -11.38 11.10 9.39
N PRO A 218 -10.06 11.35 9.26
CA PRO A 218 -9.14 11.37 10.39
C PRO A 218 -9.48 12.49 11.38
N LYS A 219 -9.44 12.21 12.69
CA LYS A 219 -9.73 13.22 13.74
C LYS A 219 -8.85 14.47 13.61
N ASN A 220 -7.55 14.28 13.39
CA ASN A 220 -6.55 15.36 13.44
C ASN A 220 -5.98 15.64 12.03
N LEU A 221 -6.67 16.50 11.30
CA LEU A 221 -6.20 17.11 10.04
C LEU A 221 -5.33 18.33 10.38
N ARG A 222 -4.15 18.45 9.74
CA ARG A 222 -3.27 19.64 9.83
C ARG A 222 -3.58 20.71 8.78
N GLY A 223 -4.38 20.38 7.78
CA GLY A 223 -4.71 21.27 6.67
C GLY A 223 -5.04 20.51 5.39
N THR A 224 -5.30 21.26 4.33
CA THR A 224 -5.55 20.77 2.97
C THR A 224 -4.41 21.21 2.07
N TRP A 225 -4.00 20.37 1.13
CA TRP A 225 -3.08 20.74 0.05
C TRP A 225 -3.89 20.77 -1.26
N SER A 226 -4.03 21.95 -1.86
CA SER A 226 -4.72 22.17 -3.13
C SER A 226 -3.93 21.55 -4.29
N ASP A 227 -2.63 21.85 -4.36
CA ASP A 227 -1.68 21.23 -5.30
C ASP A 227 -0.78 20.19 -4.61
N VAL A 228 -0.54 19.09 -5.33
CA VAL A 228 0.19 17.89 -4.90
C VAL A 228 0.98 17.32 -6.09
N ALA A 229 1.93 18.10 -6.62
CA ALA A 229 2.89 17.61 -7.61
C ALA A 229 3.68 16.38 -7.07
N ILE A 230 3.43 15.21 -7.65
CA ILE A 230 4.22 13.99 -7.36
C ILE A 230 5.50 14.02 -8.18
N GLN A 231 6.64 14.04 -7.49
CA GLN A 231 7.97 13.96 -8.09
C GLN A 231 8.16 12.56 -8.68
N ARG A 232 8.08 12.42 -10.00
CA ARG A 232 8.38 11.16 -10.72
C ARG A 232 8.90 11.43 -12.13
N ASP A 233 9.84 10.61 -12.58
CA ASP A 233 10.57 10.78 -13.85
C ASP A 233 9.66 10.55 -15.09
N ARG A 234 8.56 9.80 -14.92
CA ARG A 234 7.52 9.52 -15.93
C ARG A 234 6.14 9.47 -15.25
N GLN A 235 5.08 9.90 -15.93
CA GLN A 235 3.71 9.68 -15.46
C GLN A 235 3.26 8.21 -15.69
N PRO A 236 2.38 7.64 -14.84
CA PRO A 236 1.77 6.34 -15.13
C PRO A 236 0.95 6.39 -16.43
N GLU A 237 0.72 5.22 -17.00
CA GLU A 237 -0.16 5.04 -18.17
C GLU A 237 -1.53 5.70 -17.96
N ALA A 238 -2.16 6.17 -19.04
CA ALA A 238 -3.41 6.93 -18.96
C ALA A 238 -4.54 6.10 -18.33
N ASP A 239 -4.67 4.84 -18.74
CA ASP A 239 -5.69 3.93 -18.21
C ASP A 239 -5.46 3.56 -16.74
N VAL A 240 -4.20 3.47 -16.30
CA VAL A 240 -3.83 3.28 -14.89
C VAL A 240 -4.33 4.45 -14.03
N ARG A 241 -4.11 5.70 -14.48
CA ARG A 241 -4.57 6.91 -13.77
C ARG A 241 -6.10 6.99 -13.76
N LYS A 242 -6.74 6.85 -14.93
CA LYS A 242 -8.20 6.85 -15.07
C LYS A 242 -8.86 5.78 -14.20
N ARG A 243 -8.37 4.54 -14.22
CA ARG A 243 -8.90 3.43 -13.41
C ARG A 243 -8.70 3.70 -11.91
N PHE A 244 -7.60 4.34 -11.51
CA PHE A 244 -7.41 4.78 -10.13
C PHE A 244 -8.45 5.83 -9.73
N GLU A 245 -8.64 6.88 -10.51
CA GLU A 245 -9.63 7.94 -10.27
C GLU A 245 -11.05 7.36 -10.17
N GLU A 246 -11.46 6.52 -11.13
CA GLU A 246 -12.72 5.78 -11.08
C GLU A 246 -12.87 4.92 -9.82
N THR A 247 -11.82 4.20 -9.43
CA THR A 247 -11.84 3.35 -8.22
C THR A 247 -12.00 4.20 -6.97
N ARG A 248 -11.33 5.36 -6.87
CA ARG A 248 -11.46 6.29 -5.74
C ARG A 248 -12.85 6.93 -5.65
N VAL A 249 -13.52 7.16 -6.78
CA VAL A 249 -14.92 7.60 -6.82
C VAL A 249 -15.87 6.48 -6.37
N LYS A 250 -15.72 5.28 -6.94
CA LYS A 250 -16.54 4.08 -6.60
C LYS A 250 -16.41 3.70 -5.12
N ASP A 251 -15.19 3.69 -4.57
CA ASP A 251 -14.92 3.46 -3.15
C ASP A 251 -15.61 4.51 -2.26
N ARG A 252 -15.58 5.80 -2.66
CA ARG A 252 -16.19 6.88 -1.90
C ARG A 252 -17.72 6.78 -1.89
N GLN A 253 -18.34 6.60 -3.05
CA GLN A 253 -19.79 6.41 -3.18
C GLN A 253 -20.26 5.20 -2.38
N ARG A 254 -19.54 4.07 -2.46
CA ARG A 254 -19.83 2.87 -1.65
C ARG A 254 -19.73 3.16 -0.15
N ALA A 255 -18.73 3.94 0.28
CA ALA A 255 -18.58 4.30 1.69
C ALA A 255 -19.70 5.23 2.16
N GLU A 256 -20.09 6.22 1.36
CA GLU A 256 -21.19 7.14 1.63
C GLU A 256 -22.53 6.40 1.75
N GLN A 257 -22.84 5.51 0.78
CA GLN A 257 -24.01 4.62 0.85
C GLN A 257 -24.01 3.76 2.11
N THR A 258 -22.86 3.17 2.48
CA THR A 258 -22.73 2.35 3.69
C THR A 258 -22.93 3.17 4.97
N ILE A 259 -22.41 4.40 5.01
CA ILE A 259 -22.58 5.32 6.16
C ILE A 259 -24.05 5.73 6.31
N GLN A 260 -24.75 6.00 5.20
CA GLN A 260 -26.20 6.29 5.24
C GLN A 260 -27.01 5.08 5.70
N TRP A 261 -26.72 3.88 5.17
CA TRP A 261 -27.37 2.64 5.61
C TRP A 261 -27.16 2.33 7.09
N LEU A 262 -25.99 2.67 7.65
CA LEU A 262 -25.69 2.58 9.09
C LEU A 262 -26.33 3.72 9.94
N GLY A 263 -27.38 4.39 9.43
CA GLY A 263 -28.12 5.43 10.15
C GLY A 263 -27.54 6.83 10.04
N GLY A 264 -26.71 7.08 9.02
CA GLY A 264 -26.13 8.40 8.72
C GLY A 264 -24.88 8.76 9.55
N PRO A 265 -24.24 9.90 9.23
CA PRO A 265 -22.94 10.28 9.80
C PRO A 265 -22.88 10.38 11.33
N GLU A 266 -24.00 10.68 11.99
CA GLU A 266 -24.10 10.83 13.44
C GLU A 266 -24.14 9.49 14.18
N LYS A 267 -24.89 8.51 13.65
CA LYS A 267 -25.06 7.17 14.27
C LYS A 267 -23.95 6.21 13.85
N PHE A 268 -23.34 6.44 12.68
CA PHE A 268 -22.25 5.64 12.13
C PHE A 268 -21.09 5.37 13.11
N PRO A 269 -20.56 6.31 13.92
CA PRO A 269 -19.49 6.02 14.88
C PRO A 269 -19.87 4.98 15.95
N ALA A 270 -21.14 4.96 16.38
CA ALA A 270 -21.68 3.96 17.30
C ALA A 270 -21.90 2.63 16.57
N LYS A 271 -22.64 2.63 15.45
CA LYS A 271 -22.94 1.41 14.68
C LYS A 271 -21.70 0.70 14.17
N ARG A 272 -20.68 1.43 13.71
CA ARG A 272 -19.36 0.89 13.37
C ARG A 272 -18.67 0.23 14.56
N ARG A 273 -18.82 0.77 15.79
CA ARG A 273 -18.25 0.16 17.00
C ARG A 273 -18.99 -1.11 17.39
N GLU A 274 -20.32 -1.12 17.29
CA GLU A 274 -21.15 -2.31 17.47
C GLU A 274 -20.73 -3.42 16.49
N GLU A 275 -20.70 -3.12 15.18
CA GLU A 275 -20.39 -4.10 14.14
C GLU A 275 -18.96 -4.65 14.25
N LEU A 276 -17.97 -3.79 14.51
CA LEU A 276 -16.58 -4.22 14.77
C LEU A 276 -16.44 -5.05 16.05
N THR A 277 -17.40 -4.98 16.98
CA THR A 277 -17.43 -5.81 18.19
C THR A 277 -18.09 -7.15 17.90
N ALA A 278 -19.28 -7.15 17.29
CA ALA A 278 -19.99 -8.37 16.87
C ALA A 278 -19.15 -9.23 15.90
N ASN A 279 -18.39 -8.62 14.99
CA ASN A 279 -17.48 -9.33 14.07
C ASN A 279 -16.27 -9.97 14.76
N ARG A 280 -15.89 -9.50 15.97
CA ARG A 280 -14.88 -10.17 16.82
C ARG A 280 -15.47 -11.31 17.62
N GLU A 281 -16.69 -11.15 18.11
CA GLU A 281 -17.41 -12.15 18.90
C GLU A 281 -17.80 -13.36 18.05
N LYS A 282 -18.38 -13.15 16.86
CA LYS A 282 -18.70 -14.22 15.89
C LYS A 282 -17.49 -15.04 15.44
N ARG A 283 -16.27 -14.55 15.63
CA ARG A 283 -15.00 -15.23 15.32
C ARG A 283 -14.36 -15.95 16.52
N ASN A 284 -14.98 -15.92 17.70
CA ASN A 284 -14.36 -16.41 18.93
C ASN A 284 -15.33 -17.21 19.83
N PRO A 285 -15.91 -18.33 19.33
CA PRO A 285 -16.88 -19.14 20.08
C PRO A 285 -16.31 -19.74 21.39
N GLU A 286 -15.00 -20.00 21.44
CA GLU A 286 -14.30 -20.53 22.63
C GLU A 286 -14.39 -19.58 23.86
N ARG A 287 -14.73 -18.31 23.65
CA ARG A 287 -14.93 -17.33 24.73
C ARG A 287 -16.35 -17.30 25.29
N GLN A 288 -17.29 -18.05 24.70
CA GLN A 288 -18.64 -18.24 25.25
C GLN A 288 -18.73 -19.51 26.11
N THR A 289 -18.02 -20.59 25.73
CA THR A 289 -18.02 -21.87 26.48
C THR A 289 -17.15 -21.86 27.75
N SER A 290 -16.32 -20.84 27.94
CA SER A 290 -15.53 -20.63 29.16
C SER A 290 -16.29 -19.87 30.27
N GLY A 291 -17.54 -19.45 30.01
CA GLY A 291 -18.44 -18.85 31.00
C GLY A 291 -19.06 -19.85 31.97
N ARG A 292 -18.29 -20.80 32.50
CA ARG A 292 -18.76 -21.72 33.55
C ARG A 292 -18.92 -20.96 34.85
N GLU A 293 -20.07 -21.15 35.51
CA GLU A 293 -20.48 -20.45 36.72
C GLU A 293 -19.35 -20.35 37.76
N THR A 294 -19.01 -19.13 38.15
CA THR A 294 -18.24 -18.90 39.37
C THR A 294 -19.19 -19.06 40.54
N GLN A 295 -19.49 -20.32 40.90
CA GLN A 295 -20.38 -20.64 42.02
C GLN A 295 -19.89 -19.90 43.28
N ARG A 296 -20.78 -19.05 43.80
CA ARG A 296 -20.54 -18.21 44.98
C ARG A 296 -20.44 -19.11 46.22
N ARG A 297 -19.24 -19.64 46.50
CA ARG A 297 -18.95 -20.32 47.77
C ARG A 297 -18.92 -19.28 48.88
N GLU A 298 -20.11 -18.99 49.39
CA GLU A 298 -20.29 -18.26 50.63
C GLU A 298 -19.59 -19.02 51.75
N THR A 299 -18.72 -18.32 52.48
CA THR A 299 -18.05 -18.83 53.69
C THR A 299 -18.74 -18.17 54.88
N PRO A 300 -19.17 -18.92 55.90
CA PRO A 300 -19.95 -18.36 57.00
C PRO A 300 -19.13 -17.40 57.86
N PRO A 301 -19.75 -16.37 58.46
CA PRO A 301 -19.06 -15.44 59.34
C PRO A 301 -18.71 -16.14 60.67
N VAL A 302 -17.46 -15.98 61.11
CA VAL A 302 -17.02 -16.33 62.47
C VAL A 302 -16.78 -15.03 63.24
N ALA A 303 -17.28 -14.97 64.47
CA ALA A 303 -17.35 -13.74 65.27
C ALA A 303 -15.99 -13.28 65.83
N ALA A 304 -15.96 -12.04 66.32
CA ALA A 304 -14.80 -11.39 66.93
C ALA A 304 -14.79 -11.48 68.47
N THR A 305 -13.78 -10.85 69.10
CA THR A 305 -13.51 -10.78 70.56
C THR A 305 -13.06 -12.11 71.19
N GLU A 306 -12.13 -12.17 72.15
CA GLU A 306 -11.39 -11.13 72.93
C GLU A 306 -9.85 -11.25 72.72
N ARG A 307 -8.89 -10.62 73.44
CA ARG A 307 -8.87 -9.71 74.63
C ARG A 307 -7.71 -8.70 74.52
N ARG A 308 -7.36 -7.98 75.61
CA ARG A 308 -6.42 -6.82 75.61
C ARG A 308 -5.54 -6.80 76.88
N ARG A 309 -4.23 -6.53 76.72
CA ARG A 309 -3.23 -5.99 77.70
C ARG A 309 -1.90 -5.79 76.94
N THR A 310 -1.26 -4.62 76.74
CA THR A 310 -0.86 -3.44 77.56
C THR A 310 0.43 -3.60 78.39
N THR A 311 1.54 -3.07 77.86
CA THR A 311 2.53 -2.18 78.54
C THR A 311 3.45 -1.53 77.49
N GLY A 312 3.84 -0.26 77.69
CA GLY A 312 4.89 0.45 76.92
C GLY A 312 6.21 0.52 77.70
N PRO A 313 7.08 1.55 77.55
CA PRO A 313 6.98 2.79 76.76
C PRO A 313 7.71 2.62 75.38
N SER A 314 8.25 3.58 74.60
CA SER A 314 8.61 5.02 74.78
C SER A 314 8.51 5.82 73.46
N GLU A 315 8.84 7.11 73.51
CA GLU A 315 8.91 8.06 72.38
C GLU A 315 10.37 8.16 71.82
N GLU A 316 10.70 8.79 70.68
CA GLU A 316 10.57 10.23 70.39
C GLU A 316 10.33 10.63 68.90
N THR A 317 9.97 11.92 68.76
CA THR A 317 9.69 12.79 67.60
C THR A 317 10.70 12.80 66.41
N LYS A 318 10.47 13.42 65.23
CA LYS A 318 9.61 14.54 64.77
C LYS A 318 9.24 14.48 63.25
N LYS A 319 8.15 15.16 62.87
CA LYS A 319 7.84 15.79 61.53
C LYS A 319 8.09 17.33 61.65
N PRO A 320 7.84 18.27 60.69
CA PRO A 320 7.14 18.23 59.38
C PRO A 320 7.96 18.90 58.23
N THR A 321 7.39 19.70 57.30
CA THR A 321 6.80 19.26 56.00
C THR A 321 6.45 20.48 55.09
N ARG A 322 6.80 20.41 53.77
CA ARG A 322 6.21 21.15 52.60
C ARG A 322 6.46 22.66 52.42
N VAL A 323 6.63 23.10 51.14
CA VAL A 323 5.90 24.19 50.40
C VAL A 323 6.40 24.28 48.93
N GLU A 324 5.61 24.86 48.02
CA GLU A 324 5.82 24.89 46.55
C GLU A 324 5.72 26.33 45.96
N THR A 325 6.02 26.48 44.66
CA THR A 325 5.60 27.58 43.72
C THR A 325 6.46 28.90 43.72
N PRO A 326 6.30 29.83 42.73
CA PRO A 326 6.53 29.65 41.27
C PRO A 326 7.20 30.87 40.55
N ARG A 327 7.25 30.86 39.19
CA ARG A 327 7.63 31.97 38.24
C ARG A 327 9.16 32.24 38.07
N LYS A 328 9.69 32.86 37.00
CA LYS A 328 9.16 33.33 35.68
C LYS A 328 10.25 33.28 34.56
N LYS A 329 9.94 33.82 33.37
CA LYS A 329 10.82 34.03 32.19
C LYS A 329 12.07 34.89 32.49
N ASP A 330 13.09 34.83 31.63
CA ASP A 330 13.37 35.88 30.60
C ASP A 330 14.34 35.39 29.49
N GLU A 331 14.67 36.26 28.53
CA GLU A 331 15.20 35.93 27.18
C GLU A 331 16.64 36.46 26.96
N SER A 332 17.20 36.27 25.75
CA SER A 332 18.50 36.82 25.25
C SER A 332 19.80 36.17 25.81
N GLU A 333 20.95 36.14 25.12
CA GLU A 333 21.23 36.37 23.69
C GLU A 333 22.48 35.61 23.17
N THR A 334 22.90 35.93 21.94
CA THR A 334 24.00 35.33 21.14
C THR A 334 25.39 35.28 21.81
N ARG A 335 26.33 34.46 21.25
CA ARG A 335 27.44 34.94 20.36
C ARG A 335 28.65 33.98 20.22
N LYS A 336 29.03 33.68 18.96
CA LYS A 336 30.33 33.12 18.45
C LYS A 336 30.74 31.71 18.95
N GLU A 337 31.21 30.77 18.13
CA GLU A 337 32.23 30.74 17.06
C GLU A 337 33.70 30.82 17.53
N ARG A 338 34.40 29.68 17.48
CA ARG A 338 35.50 29.47 16.51
C ARG A 338 35.96 28.02 16.39
N ASN A 339 36.61 27.71 15.26
CA ASN A 339 37.30 26.46 14.96
C ASN A 339 38.76 26.48 15.49
N VAL A 340 39.33 25.27 15.66
CA VAL A 340 40.74 24.81 15.44
C VAL A 340 40.80 23.45 16.15
N SER A 341 40.88 22.28 15.50
CA SER A 341 41.82 21.72 14.51
C SER A 341 42.94 20.87 15.15
N SER A 342 43.10 19.67 14.57
CA SER A 342 44.32 18.87 14.42
C SER A 342 45.04 18.23 15.64
N ASN A 343 45.49 17.00 15.37
CA ASN A 343 46.44 16.11 16.07
C ASN A 343 45.89 15.35 17.31
N ASP A 344 45.90 14.02 17.39
CA ASP A 344 46.82 12.93 16.94
C ASP A 344 47.86 12.52 18.01
N ARG A 345 47.58 11.41 18.71
CA ARG A 345 48.53 10.30 18.96
C ARG A 345 47.94 9.10 19.73
N ASP A 346 48.68 7.99 19.64
CA ASP A 346 48.79 6.83 20.54
C ASP A 346 47.51 6.13 21.05
N THR A 347 47.16 4.95 20.51
CA THR A 347 47.76 3.61 20.70
C THR A 347 47.48 2.92 22.05
N ARG A 348 46.86 1.72 21.97
CA ARG A 348 47.36 0.45 22.57
C ARG A 348 46.42 -0.73 22.25
N LYS A 349 46.97 -1.77 21.62
CA LYS A 349 46.48 -3.16 21.72
C LYS A 349 47.23 -3.86 22.86
N PRO A 350 46.68 -4.96 23.39
CA PRO A 350 47.50 -6.13 23.75
C PRO A 350 47.42 -7.24 22.68
N GLN A 351 48.44 -8.11 22.64
CA GLN A 351 48.52 -9.29 21.77
C GLN A 351 48.45 -10.60 22.56
N LEU A 352 48.19 -11.70 21.85
CA LEU A 352 48.43 -13.08 22.29
C LEU A 352 49.94 -13.44 22.17
N PRO A 353 50.46 -14.35 23.01
CA PRO A 353 51.68 -15.12 22.74
C PRO A 353 51.39 -16.48 22.05
N PRO A 354 52.39 -17.12 21.39
CA PRO A 354 52.32 -18.45 20.76
C PRO A 354 52.64 -19.58 21.79
N GLY A 355 52.59 -20.88 21.47
CA GLY A 355 52.28 -21.58 20.21
C GLY A 355 53.42 -22.53 19.78
N MET A 356 53.10 -23.75 19.31
CA MET A 356 54.06 -24.70 18.73
C MET A 356 53.39 -25.69 17.77
N VAL A 357 54.18 -26.40 16.98
CA VAL A 357 53.77 -27.23 15.83
C VAL A 357 54.52 -28.56 15.88
N GLU A 358 53.83 -29.69 15.62
CA GLU A 358 54.33 -30.75 14.71
C GLU A 358 53.30 -31.87 14.38
N SER A 359 53.18 -32.13 13.09
CA SER A 359 53.32 -33.43 12.40
C SER A 359 52.51 -34.71 12.78
N ARG A 360 51.87 -35.25 11.73
CA ARG A 360 51.63 -36.67 11.35
C ARG A 360 50.37 -37.46 11.80
N GLN A 361 49.55 -37.71 10.78
CA GLN A 361 49.00 -39.00 10.29
C GLN A 361 48.06 -39.89 11.16
N GLU A 362 46.89 -40.12 10.57
CA GLU A 362 46.19 -41.42 10.42
C GLU A 362 45.91 -42.30 11.66
N SER A 363 44.61 -42.50 11.94
CA SER A 363 43.97 -43.81 11.65
C SER A 363 42.43 -43.78 11.84
N ARG A 364 41.79 -44.90 11.50
CA ARG A 364 40.34 -45.08 11.29
C ARG A 364 39.57 -45.43 12.56
N GLY A 365 38.26 -45.14 12.58
CA GLY A 365 37.27 -45.95 13.33
C GLY A 365 36.36 -45.19 14.31
N PRO A 366 35.02 -45.21 14.12
CA PRO A 366 34.09 -44.52 15.01
C PRO A 366 33.54 -45.42 16.13
N THR A 367 33.55 -44.94 17.38
CA THR A 367 32.77 -45.49 18.49
C THR A 367 31.44 -44.75 18.64
N ARG A 368 30.35 -45.48 18.90
CA ARG A 368 29.01 -44.88 19.13
C ARG A 368 28.85 -44.42 20.58
N PRO A 369 28.10 -43.34 20.85
CA PRO A 369 27.90 -42.82 22.21
C PRO A 369 26.94 -43.70 23.02
N VAL A 370 27.19 -43.75 24.33
CA VAL A 370 26.27 -44.29 25.36
C VAL A 370 25.36 -43.16 25.87
N ALA A 371 24.10 -43.49 26.18
CA ALA A 371 23.18 -42.62 26.92
C ALA A 371 22.44 -43.44 28.00
N PRO A 372 22.17 -42.89 29.21
CA PRO A 372 21.78 -43.69 30.38
C PRO A 372 20.29 -43.62 30.74
N ARG A 373 19.84 -44.60 31.54
CA ARG A 373 18.68 -44.64 32.49
C ARG A 373 18.48 -46.11 32.94
N ASP A 374 17.90 -46.49 34.07
CA ASP A 374 17.66 -45.88 35.40
C ASP A 374 17.00 -47.02 36.23
N PRO A 375 17.43 -47.40 37.46
CA PRO A 375 17.05 -48.70 38.04
C PRO A 375 15.70 -48.71 38.78
N GLY A 376 14.76 -49.54 38.32
CA GLY A 376 13.49 -49.81 38.98
C GLY A 376 13.61 -50.81 40.14
N GLN A 377 13.11 -50.44 41.32
CA GLN A 377 13.14 -51.25 42.55
C GLN A 377 12.34 -52.56 42.46
N ARG A 378 12.75 -53.58 43.23
CA ARG A 378 11.83 -54.46 44.00
C ARG A 378 12.49 -54.91 45.31
N LYS A 379 11.66 -55.35 46.27
CA LYS A 379 11.92 -55.26 47.72
C LYS A 379 12.35 -56.58 48.39
N HIS A 380 12.95 -56.43 49.56
CA HIS A 380 13.38 -57.49 50.50
C HIS A 380 12.28 -58.50 50.89
N THR A 381 12.72 -59.66 51.39
CA THR A 381 12.28 -60.21 52.69
C THR A 381 13.45 -60.94 53.36
N ASN A 382 13.36 -61.22 54.67
CA ASN A 382 14.49 -61.60 55.54
C ASN A 382 14.47 -63.07 55.99
N GLY A 383 15.63 -63.59 56.39
CA GLY A 383 15.78 -64.78 57.24
C GLY A 383 16.94 -65.70 56.80
N ARG A 384 17.75 -66.27 57.68
CA ARG A 384 17.92 -66.10 59.14
C ARG A 384 19.36 -66.52 59.51
N ARG A 385 20.05 -65.78 60.38
CA ARG A 385 21.40 -66.12 60.87
C ARG A 385 21.31 -67.03 62.09
N THR A 386 22.11 -68.10 62.12
CA THR A 386 22.49 -68.82 63.34
C THR A 386 23.87 -69.43 63.11
N GLU A 387 24.80 -69.13 64.02
CA GLU A 387 26.13 -69.73 64.08
C GLU A 387 26.11 -70.90 65.06
N VAL A 388 26.90 -71.94 64.79
CA VAL A 388 27.25 -73.02 65.72
C VAL A 388 28.74 -73.30 65.57
N ALA A 389 29.41 -73.59 66.69
CA ALA A 389 30.86 -73.81 66.76
C ALA A 389 31.30 -75.12 66.06
N PRO A 390 32.57 -75.25 65.66
CA PRO A 390 33.09 -76.45 65.01
C PRO A 390 33.42 -77.54 66.04
N ASP A 391 33.25 -78.83 65.69
CA ASP A 391 33.90 -79.91 66.43
C ASP A 391 34.09 -81.21 65.62
N VAL A 392 35.08 -82.01 66.07
CA VAL A 392 35.42 -83.41 65.77
C VAL A 392 35.34 -83.93 64.31
N PHE A 393 36.51 -84.31 63.77
CA PHE A 393 36.65 -85.21 62.61
C PHE A 393 36.24 -86.66 62.93
N PRO A 394 35.45 -87.34 62.07
CA PRO A 394 35.52 -88.77 61.87
C PRO A 394 36.39 -89.12 60.65
N THR A 395 37.31 -90.08 60.79
CA THR A 395 38.16 -90.54 59.67
C THR A 395 37.36 -91.24 58.58
N PRO A 396 37.55 -90.91 57.28
CA PRO A 396 36.88 -91.63 56.19
C PRO A 396 37.46 -93.04 56.05
N ARG A 397 36.61 -94.07 56.17
CA ARG A 397 36.98 -95.43 55.75
C ARG A 397 37.20 -95.47 54.24
N ARG A 398 38.25 -96.16 53.79
CA ARG A 398 38.49 -96.42 52.36
C ARG A 398 37.37 -97.29 51.79
N PRO A 399 36.74 -96.91 50.65
CA PRO A 399 35.94 -97.84 49.84
C PRO A 399 36.86 -98.69 48.93
N ASP A 400 36.45 -99.91 48.61
CA ASP A 400 37.26 -100.85 47.83
C ASP A 400 37.40 -100.49 46.34
N PRO A 401 38.51 -100.86 45.66
CA PRO A 401 38.83 -100.33 44.33
C PRO A 401 37.99 -100.89 43.17
N SER A 402 37.14 -101.91 43.39
CA SER A 402 36.58 -102.76 42.32
C SER A 402 35.32 -102.22 41.63
N GLY A 403 34.66 -101.18 42.17
CA GLY A 403 33.42 -100.62 41.60
C GLY A 403 33.59 -99.39 40.69
N ALA A 404 34.56 -98.52 40.98
CA ALA A 404 34.57 -97.13 40.51
C ALA A 404 34.61 -96.96 38.97
N ALA A 405 35.31 -97.85 38.27
CA ALA A 405 35.48 -97.78 36.81
C ALA A 405 34.17 -97.97 36.02
N ASN A 406 33.17 -98.66 36.61
CA ASN A 406 31.90 -98.95 35.95
C ASN A 406 30.87 -97.83 36.18
N GLU A 407 30.92 -97.15 37.33
CA GLU A 407 30.02 -96.04 37.63
C GLU A 407 30.39 -94.75 36.87
N SER A 408 31.68 -94.46 36.67
CA SER A 408 32.11 -93.32 35.84
C SER A 408 31.58 -93.46 34.41
N LYS A 409 31.79 -94.62 33.77
CA LYS A 409 31.30 -94.88 32.40
C LYS A 409 29.79 -94.66 32.26
N ARG A 410 28.99 -95.07 33.26
CA ARG A 410 27.54 -94.82 33.28
C ARG A 410 27.19 -93.34 33.41
N ARG A 411 27.93 -92.56 34.21
CA ARG A 411 27.75 -91.10 34.31
C ARG A 411 28.12 -90.39 33.00
N ASP A 412 29.21 -90.80 32.36
CA ASP A 412 29.65 -90.23 31.10
C ASP A 412 28.67 -90.54 29.94
N GLN A 413 28.15 -91.77 29.87
CA GLN A 413 27.08 -92.13 28.93
C GLN A 413 25.79 -91.34 29.19
N ALA A 414 25.32 -91.25 30.44
CA ALA A 414 24.13 -90.46 30.79
C ALA A 414 24.30 -88.97 30.46
N ARG A 415 25.51 -88.43 30.60
CA ARG A 415 25.86 -87.05 30.22
C ARG A 415 25.84 -86.85 28.70
N GLN A 416 26.36 -87.80 27.92
CA GLN A 416 26.31 -87.78 26.46
C GLN A 416 24.86 -87.84 25.95
N GLU A 417 24.03 -88.76 26.49
CA GLU A 417 22.60 -88.81 26.18
C GLU A 417 21.87 -87.50 26.49
N LEU A 418 22.15 -86.88 27.64
CA LEU A 418 21.55 -85.60 28.01
C LEU A 418 21.98 -84.49 27.05
N GLU A 419 23.25 -84.48 26.62
CA GLU A 419 23.76 -83.52 25.66
C GLU A 419 23.15 -83.71 24.26
N GLU A 420 22.91 -84.95 23.81
CA GLU A 420 22.17 -85.22 22.58
C GLU A 420 20.70 -84.80 22.68
N LYS A 421 20.02 -85.10 23.79
CA LYS A 421 18.63 -84.66 24.04
C LYS A 421 18.53 -83.12 24.08
N MET A 422 19.54 -82.43 24.60
CA MET A 422 19.69 -80.98 24.54
C MET A 422 19.95 -80.45 23.11
N LYS A 423 20.81 -81.11 22.32
CA LYS A 423 21.04 -80.76 20.91
C LYS A 423 19.78 -80.97 20.06
N GLN A 424 19.04 -82.06 20.27
CA GLN A 424 17.79 -82.35 19.56
C GLN A 424 16.67 -81.37 19.93
N SER A 425 16.51 -81.00 21.21
CA SER A 425 15.53 -79.98 21.61
C SER A 425 15.88 -78.59 21.07
N ALA A 426 17.16 -78.19 21.11
CA ALA A 426 17.63 -76.95 20.49
C ALA A 426 17.45 -76.93 18.96
N ALA A 427 17.60 -78.07 18.28
CA ALA A 427 17.32 -78.18 16.84
C ALA A 427 15.82 -78.02 16.54
N ARG A 428 14.93 -78.64 17.32
CA ARG A 428 13.48 -78.51 17.17
C ARG A 428 13.00 -77.08 17.40
N GLU A 429 13.52 -76.39 18.42
CA GLU A 429 13.14 -74.99 18.68
C GLU A 429 13.69 -74.03 17.61
N ARG A 430 14.85 -74.32 17.00
CA ARG A 430 15.35 -73.59 15.83
C ARG A 430 14.45 -73.74 14.60
N ASP A 431 14.02 -74.95 14.27
CA ASP A 431 13.07 -75.20 13.16
C ASP A 431 11.71 -74.51 13.43
N ARG A 432 11.18 -74.63 14.65
CA ARG A 432 9.98 -73.91 15.09
C ARG A 432 10.12 -72.39 14.92
N GLN A 433 11.25 -71.81 15.32
CA GLN A 433 11.52 -70.38 15.18
C GLN A 433 11.63 -69.96 13.70
N GLN A 434 12.28 -70.77 12.86
CA GLN A 434 12.38 -70.53 11.42
C GLN A 434 10.99 -70.49 10.75
N ARG A 435 10.11 -71.45 11.06
CA ARG A 435 8.73 -71.48 10.55
C ARG A 435 7.91 -70.26 11.00
N LEU A 436 8.10 -69.80 12.24
CA LEU A 436 7.43 -68.59 12.75
C LEU A 436 7.91 -67.31 12.05
N ASP A 437 9.21 -67.18 11.80
CA ASP A 437 9.75 -66.01 11.10
C ASP A 437 9.48 -66.06 9.59
N GLU A 438 9.33 -67.24 8.99
CA GLU A 438 8.84 -67.40 7.61
C GLU A 438 7.37 -67.02 7.46
N ALA A 439 6.49 -67.48 8.36
CA ALA A 439 5.09 -67.07 8.38
C ALA A 439 4.93 -65.55 8.56
N ARG A 440 5.77 -64.92 9.40
CA ARG A 440 5.86 -63.46 9.55
C ARG A 440 6.31 -62.75 8.28
N ARG A 441 7.27 -63.31 7.52
CA ARG A 441 7.69 -62.76 6.22
C ARG A 441 6.54 -62.81 5.21
N GLN A 442 5.82 -63.92 5.12
CA GLN A 442 4.67 -64.07 4.23
C GLN A 442 3.56 -63.06 4.57
N GLN A 443 3.20 -62.90 5.85
CA GLN A 443 2.24 -61.89 6.30
C GLN A 443 2.70 -60.44 6.03
N ALA A 444 4.00 -60.15 6.22
CA ALA A 444 4.55 -58.84 5.89
C ALA A 444 4.53 -58.56 4.38
N GLU A 445 4.66 -59.59 3.53
CA GLU A 445 4.59 -59.43 2.08
C GLU A 445 3.15 -59.25 1.56
N THR A 446 2.17 -60.02 2.07
CA THR A 446 0.76 -59.81 1.71
C THR A 446 0.27 -58.42 2.12
N ALA A 447 0.62 -57.95 3.33
CA ALA A 447 0.33 -56.59 3.77
C ALA A 447 0.95 -55.52 2.86
N ARG A 448 2.21 -55.71 2.41
CA ARG A 448 2.87 -54.83 1.42
C ARG A 448 2.12 -54.80 0.09
N ARG A 449 1.75 -55.97 -0.45
CA ARG A 449 0.98 -56.10 -1.69
C ARG A 449 -0.38 -55.41 -1.59
N GLU A 450 -1.08 -55.49 -0.45
CA GLU A 450 -2.31 -54.72 -0.21
C GLU A 450 -2.07 -53.21 -0.19
N THR A 451 -1.03 -52.72 0.53
CA THR A 451 -0.74 -51.28 0.57
C THR A 451 -0.39 -50.73 -0.81
N ALA A 452 0.42 -51.45 -1.60
CA ALA A 452 0.76 -51.05 -2.97
C ALA A 452 -0.47 -50.94 -3.87
N ARG A 453 -1.45 -51.85 -3.72
CA ARG A 453 -2.74 -51.81 -4.41
C ARG A 453 -3.59 -50.61 -3.99
N ARG A 454 -3.75 -50.37 -2.67
CA ARG A 454 -4.50 -49.21 -2.15
C ARG A 454 -3.89 -47.89 -2.65
N ASP A 455 -2.57 -47.77 -2.63
CA ASP A 455 -1.87 -46.61 -3.17
C ASP A 455 -2.07 -46.44 -4.69
N GLN A 456 -2.17 -47.54 -5.46
CA GLN A 456 -2.46 -47.50 -6.89
C GLN A 456 -3.89 -47.05 -7.18
N GLU A 457 -4.87 -47.53 -6.41
CA GLU A 457 -6.28 -47.12 -6.50
C GLU A 457 -6.45 -45.63 -6.11
N VAL A 458 -5.72 -45.14 -5.09
CA VAL A 458 -5.69 -43.71 -4.74
C VAL A 458 -5.04 -42.87 -5.86
N ARG A 459 -3.90 -43.30 -6.41
CA ARG A 459 -3.25 -42.62 -7.55
C ARG A 459 -4.15 -42.53 -8.78
N GLN A 460 -4.93 -43.57 -9.08
CA GLN A 460 -5.91 -43.52 -10.18
C GLN A 460 -7.06 -42.53 -9.90
N ARG A 461 -7.58 -42.49 -8.66
CA ARG A 461 -8.61 -41.51 -8.26
C ARG A 461 -8.10 -40.08 -8.35
N GLU A 462 -6.87 -39.80 -7.90
CA GLU A 462 -6.24 -38.49 -8.05
C GLU A 462 -6.06 -38.08 -9.53
N LEU A 463 -5.67 -39.02 -10.40
CA LEU A 463 -5.53 -38.74 -11.83
C LEU A 463 -6.87 -38.42 -12.50
N MET A 464 -7.93 -39.17 -12.16
CA MET A 464 -9.29 -38.89 -12.64
C MET A 464 -9.79 -37.53 -12.15
N GLN A 465 -9.62 -37.22 -10.86
CA GLN A 465 -10.03 -35.95 -10.27
C GLN A 465 -9.28 -34.76 -10.89
N ARG A 466 -7.95 -34.88 -11.11
CA ARG A 466 -7.17 -33.85 -11.82
C ARG A 466 -7.61 -33.68 -13.27
N ALA A 467 -7.98 -34.76 -13.96
CA ALA A 467 -8.51 -34.69 -15.32
C ALA A 467 -9.89 -34.01 -15.39
N GLU A 468 -10.74 -34.20 -14.37
CA GLU A 468 -12.02 -33.51 -14.25
C GLU A 468 -11.83 -32.02 -13.91
N GLU A 469 -10.97 -31.69 -12.93
CA GLU A 469 -10.59 -30.31 -12.61
C GLU A 469 -10.03 -29.57 -13.83
N GLN A 470 -9.22 -30.26 -14.66
CA GLN A 470 -8.69 -29.73 -15.92
C GLN A 470 -9.82 -29.41 -16.93
N ARG A 471 -10.84 -30.28 -17.06
CA ARG A 471 -12.01 -30.04 -17.91
C ARG A 471 -12.84 -28.85 -17.41
N GLN A 472 -13.25 -28.87 -16.13
CA GLN A 472 -14.02 -27.79 -15.52
C GLN A 472 -13.29 -26.43 -15.62
N ARG A 473 -11.96 -26.43 -15.50
CA ARG A 473 -11.12 -25.24 -15.71
C ARG A 473 -11.14 -24.75 -17.16
N ASN A 474 -11.04 -25.65 -18.14
CA ASN A 474 -11.10 -25.29 -19.56
C ASN A 474 -12.49 -24.73 -19.92
N ASP A 475 -13.57 -25.36 -19.47
CA ASP A 475 -14.94 -24.90 -19.70
C ASP A 475 -15.18 -23.51 -19.10
N ARG A 476 -14.63 -23.26 -17.90
CA ARG A 476 -14.67 -21.92 -17.27
C ARG A 476 -13.92 -20.88 -18.11
N VAL A 477 -12.71 -21.21 -18.59
CA VAL A 477 -11.93 -20.30 -19.45
C VAL A 477 -12.65 -20.02 -20.76
N GLN A 478 -13.34 -21.00 -21.36
CA GLN A 478 -14.15 -20.76 -22.55
C GLN A 478 -15.34 -19.83 -22.28
N ARG A 479 -16.10 -20.04 -21.19
CA ARG A 479 -17.21 -19.16 -20.80
C ARG A 479 -16.74 -17.73 -20.51
N GLU A 480 -15.59 -17.57 -19.85
CA GLU A 480 -14.97 -16.28 -19.56
C GLU A 480 -14.48 -15.59 -20.85
N ALA A 481 -13.91 -16.34 -21.80
CA ALA A 481 -13.54 -15.84 -23.13
C ALA A 481 -14.75 -15.53 -24.04
N GLU A 482 -15.91 -16.14 -23.80
CA GLU A 482 -17.15 -15.79 -24.49
C GLU A 482 -17.79 -14.53 -23.90
N GLN A 483 -17.86 -14.43 -22.57
CA GLN A 483 -18.33 -13.22 -21.87
C GLN A 483 -17.47 -11.99 -22.24
N ASN A 484 -16.14 -12.14 -22.28
CA ASN A 484 -15.25 -11.06 -22.69
C ASN A 484 -15.48 -10.62 -24.16
N ARG A 485 -15.79 -11.55 -25.08
CA ARG A 485 -16.15 -11.19 -26.46
C ARG A 485 -17.50 -10.47 -26.53
N ARG A 486 -18.53 -10.98 -25.85
CA ARG A 486 -19.84 -10.32 -25.74
C ARG A 486 -19.73 -8.90 -25.16
N GLN A 487 -18.84 -8.68 -24.18
CA GLN A 487 -18.57 -7.35 -23.63
C GLN A 487 -17.84 -6.45 -24.65
N GLN A 488 -16.81 -6.95 -25.33
CA GLN A 488 -16.10 -6.17 -26.36
C GLN A 488 -17.03 -5.75 -27.52
N ASP A 489 -17.97 -6.60 -27.93
CA ASP A 489 -18.96 -6.25 -28.95
C ASP A 489 -20.01 -5.26 -28.45
N ALA A 490 -20.38 -5.30 -27.16
CA ALA A 490 -21.21 -4.28 -26.53
C ALA A 490 -20.48 -2.92 -26.44
N ASP A 491 -19.24 -2.91 -25.97
CA ASP A 491 -18.39 -1.71 -25.87
C ASP A 491 -18.18 -1.07 -27.25
N ARG A 492 -17.97 -1.88 -28.30
CA ARG A 492 -17.88 -1.42 -29.70
C ARG A 492 -19.16 -0.78 -30.20
N ARG A 493 -20.32 -1.38 -29.92
CA ARG A 493 -21.63 -0.81 -30.27
C ARG A 493 -21.89 0.51 -29.54
N GLU A 494 -21.51 0.60 -28.27
CA GLU A 494 -21.64 1.86 -27.52
C GLU A 494 -20.69 2.94 -28.06
N GLN A 495 -19.46 2.59 -28.41
CA GLN A 495 -18.51 3.52 -29.04
C GLN A 495 -19.01 4.03 -30.40
N ALA A 496 -19.56 3.16 -31.24
CA ALA A 496 -20.16 3.54 -32.53
C ALA A 496 -21.36 4.49 -32.34
N ALA A 497 -22.28 4.18 -31.42
CA ALA A 497 -23.42 5.05 -31.11
C ALA A 497 -22.98 6.42 -30.55
N ARG A 498 -21.96 6.44 -29.66
CA ARG A 498 -21.35 7.67 -29.14
C ARG A 498 -20.64 8.49 -30.23
N GLN A 499 -20.10 7.86 -31.27
CA GLN A 499 -19.53 8.53 -32.43
C GLN A 499 -20.63 9.14 -33.31
N GLN A 500 -21.66 8.37 -33.68
CA GLN A 500 -22.81 8.86 -34.45
C GLN A 500 -23.49 10.06 -33.79
N ALA A 501 -23.70 10.01 -32.46
CA ALA A 501 -24.25 11.14 -31.71
C ALA A 501 -23.36 12.40 -31.73
N ARG A 502 -22.03 12.25 -31.83
CA ARG A 502 -21.10 13.38 -31.99
C ARG A 502 -21.16 13.96 -33.39
N GLU A 503 -21.21 13.11 -34.42
CA GLU A 503 -21.30 13.52 -35.82
C GLU A 503 -22.65 14.23 -36.09
N GLU A 504 -23.76 13.75 -35.53
CA GLU A 504 -25.04 14.48 -35.52
C GLU A 504 -24.93 15.82 -34.79
N SER A 505 -24.32 15.86 -33.61
CA SER A 505 -24.16 17.11 -32.85
C SER A 505 -23.30 18.14 -33.60
N GLN A 506 -22.29 17.69 -34.36
CA GLN A 506 -21.47 18.55 -35.21
C GLN A 506 -22.24 19.07 -36.42
N ARG A 507 -23.04 18.24 -37.08
CA ARG A 507 -23.93 18.66 -38.18
C ARG A 507 -24.93 19.73 -37.71
N ARG A 508 -25.61 19.49 -36.58
CA ARG A 508 -26.55 20.46 -35.97
C ARG A 508 -25.85 21.79 -35.67
N GLN A 509 -24.64 21.77 -35.10
CA GLN A 509 -23.84 22.98 -34.84
C GLN A 509 -23.43 23.72 -36.13
N GLN A 510 -23.14 23.01 -37.22
CA GLN A 510 -22.86 23.62 -38.52
C GLN A 510 -24.11 24.25 -39.13
N ASP A 511 -25.26 23.57 -39.08
CA ASP A 511 -26.54 24.08 -39.56
C ASP A 511 -26.99 25.32 -38.77
N ASP A 512 -26.84 25.31 -37.44
CA ASP A 512 -27.15 26.46 -36.58
C ASP A 512 -26.21 27.64 -36.84
N MET A 513 -24.90 27.41 -36.99
CA MET A 513 -23.94 28.45 -37.36
C MET A 513 -24.27 29.06 -38.73
N ARG A 514 -24.65 28.23 -39.71
CA ARG A 514 -25.08 28.68 -41.03
C ARG A 514 -26.35 29.54 -40.94
N ARG A 515 -27.36 29.12 -40.18
CA ARG A 515 -28.59 29.90 -39.93
C ARG A 515 -28.27 31.26 -39.30
N GLN A 516 -27.33 31.32 -38.35
CA GLN A 516 -26.87 32.58 -37.75
C GLN A 516 -26.16 33.48 -38.77
N GLN A 517 -25.33 32.92 -39.67
CA GLN A 517 -24.71 33.69 -40.76
C GLN A 517 -25.74 34.23 -41.76
N GLU A 518 -26.73 33.42 -42.16
CA GLU A 518 -27.82 33.85 -43.06
C GLU A 518 -28.78 34.87 -42.41
N GLN A 519 -28.93 34.86 -41.08
CA GLN A 519 -29.64 35.92 -40.36
C GLN A 519 -28.80 37.21 -40.28
N ALA A 520 -27.50 37.09 -40.01
CA ALA A 520 -26.58 38.23 -39.92
C ALA A 520 -26.36 38.93 -41.28
N SER A 521 -26.40 38.20 -42.40
CA SER A 521 -26.35 38.81 -43.73
C SER A 521 -27.60 39.63 -44.02
N ARG A 522 -28.80 39.06 -43.78
CA ARG A 522 -30.08 39.78 -43.95
C ARG A 522 -30.17 41.04 -43.10
N GLN A 523 -29.72 40.98 -41.84
CA GLN A 523 -29.69 42.16 -40.96
C GLN A 523 -28.74 43.26 -41.50
N ARG A 524 -27.60 42.89 -42.09
CA ARG A 524 -26.68 43.84 -42.73
C ARG A 524 -27.27 44.43 -44.02
N GLU A 525 -27.97 43.63 -44.82
CA GLU A 525 -28.68 44.08 -46.03
C GLU A 525 -29.83 45.04 -45.69
N GLU A 526 -30.64 44.74 -44.67
CA GLU A 526 -31.66 45.66 -44.15
C GLU A 526 -31.05 46.97 -43.63
N GLN A 527 -29.97 46.90 -42.84
CA GLN A 527 -29.26 48.09 -42.35
C GLN A 527 -28.70 48.94 -43.51
N ALA A 528 -28.12 48.29 -44.53
CA ALA A 528 -27.63 48.98 -45.72
C ALA A 528 -28.76 49.60 -46.57
N SER A 529 -29.93 48.97 -46.66
CA SER A 529 -31.10 49.57 -47.33
C SER A 529 -31.58 50.81 -46.58
N ARG A 530 -31.82 50.69 -45.27
CA ARG A 530 -32.25 51.82 -44.42
C ARG A 530 -31.25 52.97 -44.43
N GLN A 531 -29.94 52.69 -44.48
CA GLN A 531 -28.92 53.71 -44.62
C GLN A 531 -29.00 54.41 -45.99
N ARG A 532 -29.13 53.66 -47.10
CA ARG A 532 -29.31 54.25 -48.44
C ARG A 532 -30.58 55.08 -48.56
N GLU A 533 -31.67 54.64 -47.94
CA GLU A 533 -32.93 55.39 -47.87
C GLU A 533 -32.76 56.69 -47.08
N ALA A 534 -32.09 56.67 -45.93
CA ALA A 534 -31.77 57.85 -45.14
C ALA A 534 -30.84 58.82 -45.89
N GLU A 535 -29.81 58.32 -46.59
CA GLU A 535 -28.92 59.13 -47.43
C GLU A 535 -29.66 59.77 -48.62
N GLN A 536 -30.61 59.06 -49.24
CA GLN A 536 -31.49 59.63 -50.28
C GLN A 536 -32.45 60.68 -49.72
N GLN A 537 -33.03 60.47 -48.54
CA GLN A 537 -33.88 61.47 -47.89
C GLN A 537 -33.09 62.72 -47.51
N ALA A 538 -31.88 62.57 -46.97
CA ALA A 538 -30.99 63.68 -46.66
C ALA A 538 -30.60 64.48 -47.92
N ARG A 539 -30.28 63.80 -49.04
CA ARG A 539 -30.05 64.46 -50.34
C ARG A 539 -31.25 65.25 -50.81
N ARG A 540 -32.46 64.67 -50.81
CA ARG A 540 -33.70 65.37 -51.20
C ARG A 540 -33.97 66.59 -50.32
N GLN A 541 -33.73 66.50 -49.01
CA GLN A 541 -33.85 67.65 -48.10
C GLN A 541 -32.80 68.74 -48.40
N GLN A 542 -31.56 68.36 -48.72
CA GLN A 542 -30.53 69.31 -49.17
C GLN A 542 -30.91 69.98 -50.50
N GLU A 543 -31.37 69.21 -51.49
CA GLU A 543 -31.85 69.71 -52.78
C GLU A 543 -33.05 70.67 -52.62
N GLU A 544 -34.05 70.29 -51.82
CA GLU A 544 -35.18 71.18 -51.50
C GLU A 544 -34.74 72.46 -50.78
N SER A 545 -33.88 72.36 -49.76
CA SER A 545 -33.41 73.54 -49.03
C SER A 545 -32.57 74.48 -49.93
N SER A 546 -31.75 73.92 -50.82
CA SER A 546 -30.97 74.68 -51.80
C SER A 546 -31.87 75.36 -52.82
N ARG A 547 -32.91 74.66 -53.30
CA ARG A 547 -33.93 75.21 -54.20
C ARG A 547 -34.70 76.35 -53.53
N ARG A 548 -35.16 76.18 -52.28
CA ARG A 548 -35.84 77.24 -51.51
C ARG A 548 -34.93 78.47 -51.33
N GLN A 549 -33.63 78.27 -51.06
CA GLN A 549 -32.65 79.36 -51.00
C GLN A 549 -32.47 80.07 -52.35
N GLN A 550 -32.44 79.33 -53.47
CA GLN A 550 -32.39 79.92 -54.81
C GLN A 550 -33.66 80.68 -55.17
N GLU A 551 -34.85 80.15 -54.86
CA GLU A 551 -36.14 80.81 -55.07
C GLU A 551 -36.25 82.09 -54.21
N GLU A 552 -35.80 82.06 -52.95
CA GLU A 552 -35.76 83.24 -52.08
C GLU A 552 -34.72 84.27 -52.55
N ALA A 553 -33.51 83.85 -52.96
CA ALA A 553 -32.50 84.75 -53.52
C ALA A 553 -32.98 85.41 -54.83
N SER A 554 -33.64 84.65 -55.70
CA SER A 554 -34.24 85.17 -56.95
C SER A 554 -35.34 86.19 -56.66
N ARG A 555 -36.19 85.91 -55.66
CA ARG A 555 -37.21 86.85 -55.19
C ARG A 555 -36.58 88.14 -54.62
N ARG A 556 -35.54 88.02 -53.79
CA ARG A 556 -34.80 89.19 -53.28
C ARG A 556 -34.19 90.03 -54.41
N GLN A 557 -33.65 89.39 -55.46
CA GLN A 557 -33.16 90.09 -56.65
C GLN A 557 -34.29 90.76 -57.46
N GLN A 558 -35.47 90.16 -57.57
CA GLN A 558 -36.65 90.77 -58.20
C GLN A 558 -37.17 91.97 -57.40
N GLU A 559 -37.21 91.87 -56.07
CA GLU A 559 -37.60 92.98 -55.18
C GLU A 559 -36.55 94.11 -55.22
N GLU A 560 -35.25 93.81 -55.29
CA GLU A 560 -34.20 94.81 -55.40
C GLU A 560 -34.16 95.49 -56.78
N SER A 561 -34.29 94.74 -57.88
CA SER A 561 -34.35 95.31 -59.24
C SER A 561 -35.61 96.16 -59.44
N SER A 562 -36.74 95.76 -58.85
CA SER A 562 -37.97 96.57 -58.81
C SER A 562 -37.78 97.88 -58.03
N ARG A 563 -37.06 97.86 -56.89
CA ARG A 563 -36.66 99.08 -56.16
C ARG A 563 -35.72 99.97 -56.97
N ARG A 564 -34.76 99.39 -57.71
CA ARG A 564 -33.86 100.14 -58.61
C ARG A 564 -34.64 100.80 -59.75
N GLN A 565 -35.55 100.09 -60.40
CA GLN A 565 -36.44 100.65 -61.44
C GLN A 565 -37.31 101.79 -60.89
N GLN A 566 -37.90 101.66 -59.71
CA GLN A 566 -38.65 102.75 -59.06
C GLN A 566 -37.77 103.95 -58.69
N ALA A 567 -36.49 103.73 -58.37
CA ALA A 567 -35.54 104.83 -58.11
C ALA A 567 -35.14 105.55 -59.41
N GLU A 568 -34.86 104.81 -60.48
CA GLU A 568 -34.61 105.38 -61.81
C GLU A 568 -35.83 106.13 -62.36
N GLU A 569 -37.05 105.60 -62.17
CA GLU A 569 -38.26 106.29 -62.59
C GLU A 569 -38.48 107.60 -61.82
N ARG A 570 -38.23 107.60 -60.50
CA ARG A 570 -38.23 108.85 -59.70
C ARG A 570 -37.20 109.85 -60.22
N GLN A 571 -35.97 109.42 -60.51
CA GLN A 571 -34.95 110.30 -61.11
C GLN A 571 -35.36 110.83 -62.48
N ARG A 572 -36.02 110.02 -63.33
CA ARG A 572 -36.56 110.48 -64.63
C ARG A 572 -37.71 111.47 -64.46
N GLN A 573 -38.57 111.31 -63.46
CA GLN A 573 -39.63 112.28 -63.13
C GLN A 573 -39.05 113.59 -62.57
N GLU A 574 -37.98 113.50 -61.76
CA GLU A 574 -37.27 114.65 -61.20
C GLU A 574 -36.52 115.44 -62.29
N GLN A 575 -35.79 114.74 -63.19
CA GLN A 575 -35.18 115.33 -64.38
C GLN A 575 -36.22 116.04 -65.28
N ARG A 576 -37.38 115.43 -65.52
CA ARG A 576 -38.48 116.07 -66.27
C ARG A 576 -39.03 117.32 -65.59
N ARG A 577 -39.12 117.35 -64.26
CA ARG A 577 -39.53 118.55 -63.51
C ARG A 577 -38.50 119.67 -63.63
N ASP A 578 -37.21 119.35 -63.56
CA ASP A 578 -36.15 120.37 -63.69
C ASP A 578 -35.93 120.81 -65.15
N GLU A 579 -36.24 119.95 -66.13
CA GLU A 579 -36.33 120.32 -67.54
C GLU A 579 -37.52 121.26 -67.80
N GLN A 580 -38.70 120.99 -67.20
CA GLN A 580 -39.83 121.92 -67.22
C GLN A 580 -39.50 123.27 -66.56
N ARG A 581 -38.81 123.29 -65.41
CA ARG A 581 -38.30 124.54 -64.81
C ARG A 581 -37.36 125.32 -65.74
N ARG A 582 -36.53 124.62 -66.52
CA ARG A 582 -35.61 125.23 -67.50
C ARG A 582 -36.36 125.77 -68.72
N GLU A 583 -37.43 125.11 -69.17
CA GLU A 583 -38.32 125.68 -70.20
C GLU A 583 -39.10 126.89 -69.70
N GLU A 584 -39.56 126.87 -68.45
CA GLU A 584 -40.25 127.99 -67.80
C GLU A 584 -39.33 129.22 -67.67
N GLN A 585 -38.09 129.02 -67.19
CA GLN A 585 -37.06 130.06 -67.18
C GLN A 585 -36.74 130.59 -68.59
N ARG A 586 -36.68 129.72 -69.62
CA ARG A 586 -36.49 130.14 -71.02
C ARG A 586 -37.67 130.95 -71.58
N ARG A 587 -38.90 130.66 -71.15
CA ARG A 587 -40.09 131.46 -71.51
C ARG A 587 -40.06 132.83 -70.85
N ASP A 588 -39.63 132.93 -69.60
CA ASP A 588 -39.48 134.22 -68.92
C ASP A 588 -38.34 135.08 -69.50
N GLU A 589 -37.23 134.46 -69.90
CA GLU A 589 -36.13 135.12 -70.64
C GLU A 589 -36.62 135.66 -72.00
N GLN A 590 -37.44 134.89 -72.73
CA GLN A 590 -38.05 135.34 -73.99
C GLN A 590 -39.08 136.46 -73.76
N ASN A 591 -39.89 136.40 -72.70
CA ASN A 591 -40.84 137.46 -72.34
C ASN A 591 -40.13 138.75 -71.88
N ARG A 592 -38.95 138.67 -71.24
CA ARG A 592 -38.09 139.83 -70.97
C ARG A 592 -37.60 140.48 -72.27
N ASN A 593 -37.07 139.70 -73.21
CA ASN A 593 -36.60 140.24 -74.48
C ASN A 593 -37.71 140.84 -75.36
N ARG A 594 -38.98 140.42 -75.16
CA ARG A 594 -40.17 141.01 -75.79
C ARG A 594 -40.70 142.31 -75.16
N ARG A 595 -40.01 142.87 -74.15
CA ARG A 595 -40.36 144.16 -73.51
C ARG A 595 -39.33 145.28 -73.73
N ASN A 596 -38.26 145.03 -74.48
CA ASN A 596 -37.16 145.98 -74.71
C ASN A 596 -36.89 146.28 -76.20
N ARG A 597 -37.80 145.89 -77.09
CA ARG A 597 -37.92 146.26 -78.51
C ARG A 597 -39.39 146.21 -78.93
#